data_AF-A0A4W5LZ90-F1
#
_entry.id   AF-A0A4W5LZ90-F1
#
_cell.length_a   1.000
_cell.length_b   1.000
_cell.length_c   1.000
_cell.angle_alpha   90.00
_cell.angle_beta   90.00
_cell.angle_gamma   90.00
#
_symmetry.space_group_name_H-M   'P 1'
#
loop_
_entity.id
_entity.type
_entity.pdbx_description
1 polymer ?
#
loop_
_entity_poly.entity_id
_entity_poly.type
_entity_poly.pdbx_seq_one_letter_code
_entity_poly.pdbx_strand_id
1 'polypeptide(L)'
;AGLYDDDLYDGAWCAGRNDPLQWLEVDARRLTKFTGVITQGRSSLWSSDWVTSYKVLVSNDSHTWVTLKNGSQDLVSSLLRS
;
A
#
# COMPACT_ATOMS: atom_id res chain seq x y z
N ALA A 1 8.30 -22.34 6.09
CA ALA A 1 7.05 -21.60 6.34
C ALA A 1 6.57 -22.01 7.72
N GLY A 2 6.24 -21.02 8.55
CA GLY A 2 5.84 -21.19 9.94
C GLY A 2 4.55 -21.99 10.08
N LEU A 3 4.42 -22.78 11.15
CA LEU A 3 3.27 -23.67 11.37
C LEU A 3 2.11 -22.95 12.10
N TYR A 4 2.33 -21.74 12.61
CA TYR A 4 1.34 -20.96 13.35
C TYR A 4 1.09 -19.61 12.64
N ASP A 5 -0.10 -19.04 12.83
CA ASP A 5 -0.37 -17.66 12.45
C ASP A 5 0.34 -16.73 13.46
N ASP A 6 0.91 -15.62 12.97
CA ASP A 6 1.71 -14.63 13.72
C ASP A 6 3.15 -15.04 14.11
N ASP A 7 3.78 -15.95 13.36
CA ASP A 7 5.22 -16.15 13.42
C ASP A 7 5.95 -14.87 13.01
N LEU A 8 7.16 -14.63 13.53
CA LEU A 8 8.05 -13.48 13.22
C LEU A 8 8.31 -13.22 11.71
N TYR A 9 7.84 -14.10 10.83
CA TYR A 9 8.06 -14.09 9.38
C TYR A 9 6.80 -13.78 8.54
N ASP A 10 5.60 -13.66 9.14
CA ASP A 10 4.34 -13.36 8.41
C ASP A 10 3.93 -11.87 8.50
N GLY A 11 4.93 -11.00 8.37
CA GLY A 11 4.77 -9.55 8.45
C GLY A 11 4.06 -8.95 7.23
N ALA A 12 2.96 -8.24 7.48
CA ALA A 12 2.33 -7.33 6.52
C ALA A 12 1.59 -6.23 7.29
N TRP A 13 1.31 -5.12 6.61
CA TRP A 13 0.38 -4.14 7.14
C TRP A 13 -1.05 -4.57 6.81
N CYS A 14 -1.92 -4.60 7.81
CA CYS A 14 -3.34 -4.87 7.65
C CYS A 14 -4.13 -3.73 8.30
N ALA A 15 -5.07 -3.16 7.55
CA ALA A 15 -6.00 -2.19 8.11
C ALA A 15 -6.96 -2.88 9.10
N GLY A 16 -7.39 -2.16 10.13
CA GLY A 16 -8.37 -2.69 11.08
C GLY A 16 -9.75 -2.96 10.48
N ARG A 17 -10.06 -2.35 9.33
CA ARG A 17 -11.28 -2.59 8.54
C ARG A 17 -10.89 -2.90 7.10
N ASN A 18 -11.61 -3.83 6.48
CA ASN A 18 -11.43 -4.14 5.06
C ASN A 18 -12.39 -3.29 4.23
N ASP A 19 -12.00 -2.06 3.95
CA ASP A 19 -12.73 -1.14 3.09
C ASP A 19 -11.77 -0.37 2.16
N PRO A 20 -12.24 0.17 1.02
CA PRO A 20 -11.37 0.74 0.01
C PRO A 20 -10.83 2.14 0.37
N LEU A 21 -11.11 2.66 1.56
CA LEU A 21 -10.71 4.00 2.00
C LEU A 21 -9.55 3.97 3.02
N GLN A 22 -9.02 2.79 3.33
CA GLN A 22 -7.87 2.63 4.20
C GLN A 22 -6.58 3.08 3.51
N TRP A 23 -5.65 3.62 4.30
CA TRP A 23 -4.40 4.17 3.78
C TRP A 23 -3.22 3.87 4.71
N LEU A 24 -2.03 3.83 4.11
CA LEU A 24 -0.75 3.79 4.80
C LEU A 24 0.04 5.04 4.39
N GLU A 25 0.37 5.88 5.37
CA GLU A 25 1.18 7.08 5.14
C GLU A 25 2.66 6.81 5.42
N VAL A 26 3.51 7.37 4.58
CA VAL A 26 4.97 7.33 4.73
C VAL A 26 5.50 8.75 4.74
N ASP A 27 5.98 9.21 5.90
CA ASP A 27 6.62 10.52 6.05
C ASP A 27 8.16 10.42 5.92
N ALA A 28 8.70 11.08 4.89
CA ALA A 28 10.15 11.12 4.64
C ALA A 28 10.89 12.16 5.50
N ARG A 29 10.19 13.00 6.29
CA ARG A 29 10.70 14.10 7.15
C ARG A 29 11.47 15.22 6.43
N ARG A 30 11.78 15.04 5.15
CA ARG A 30 12.49 15.98 4.26
C ARG A 30 11.89 15.88 2.87
N LEU A 31 11.96 16.98 2.12
CA LEU A 31 11.51 17.01 0.73
C LEU A 31 12.25 15.94 -0.09
N THR A 32 11.50 14.93 -0.54
CA THR A 32 12.04 13.73 -1.17
C THR A 32 11.26 13.42 -2.44
N LYS A 33 11.98 13.11 -3.53
CA LYS A 33 11.37 12.68 -4.78
C LYS A 33 11.16 11.17 -4.76
N PHE A 34 9.90 10.74 -4.69
CA PHE A 34 9.52 9.35 -4.91
C PHE A 34 9.43 9.05 -6.41
N THR A 35 9.98 7.91 -6.84
CA THR A 35 10.01 7.51 -8.26
C THR A 35 9.17 6.28 -8.57
N GLY A 36 8.73 5.54 -7.55
CA GLY A 36 7.93 4.34 -7.72
C GLY A 36 7.47 3.77 -6.39
N VAL A 37 6.52 2.85 -6.46
CA VAL A 37 5.98 2.10 -5.33
C VAL A 37 6.04 0.62 -5.67
N ILE A 38 6.62 -0.18 -4.78
CA ILE A 38 6.62 -1.64 -4.85
C ILE A 38 5.79 -2.13 -3.68
N THR A 39 4.80 -2.98 -3.96
CA THR A 39 3.91 -3.54 -2.95
C THR A 39 4.21 -5.02 -2.76
N GLN A 40 4.13 -5.48 -1.51
CA GLN A 40 4.20 -6.89 -1.15
C GLN A 40 2.93 -7.27 -0.39
N GLY A 41 2.33 -8.41 -0.73
CA GLY A 41 1.23 -8.98 0.04
C GLY A 41 1.71 -9.95 1.11
N ARG A 42 0.78 -10.50 1.89
CA ARG A 42 1.03 -11.57 2.83
C ARG A 42 0.79 -12.91 2.16
N SER A 43 1.71 -13.85 2.35
CA SER A 43 1.54 -15.23 1.93
C SER A 43 2.01 -16.16 3.03
N SER A 44 1.08 -16.61 3.87
CA SER A 44 1.32 -17.63 4.89
C SER A 44 0.63 -18.95 4.51
N LEU A 45 0.81 -19.99 5.33
CA LEU A 45 0.11 -21.27 5.15
C LEU A 45 -1.42 -21.13 5.29
N TRP A 46 -1.87 -20.13 6.05
CA TRP A 46 -3.27 -19.97 6.44
C TRP A 46 -3.94 -18.72 5.84
N SER A 47 -3.16 -17.71 5.44
CA SER A 47 -3.68 -16.47 4.83
C SER A 47 -2.89 -16.03 3.58
N SER A 48 -3.62 -15.58 2.56
CA SER A 48 -3.05 -15.00 1.35
C SER A 48 -3.76 -13.69 1.02
N ASP A 49 -3.14 -12.58 1.42
CA ASP A 49 -3.73 -11.24 1.33
C ASP A 49 -2.93 -10.37 0.37
N TRP A 50 -3.60 -9.87 -0.67
CA TRP A 50 -2.96 -9.03 -1.68
C TRP A 50 -3.86 -7.86 -2.05
N VAL A 51 -3.26 -6.67 -2.12
CA VAL A 51 -3.87 -5.53 -2.77
C VAL A 51 -3.87 -5.78 -4.28
N THR A 52 -5.01 -5.57 -4.94
CA THR A 52 -5.16 -5.75 -6.40
C THR A 52 -5.03 -4.43 -7.15
N SER A 53 -5.43 -3.32 -6.53
CA SER A 53 -5.22 -1.98 -7.06
C SER A 53 -5.13 -0.95 -5.95
N TYR A 54 -4.47 0.17 -6.23
CA TYR A 54 -4.32 1.28 -5.28
C TYR A 54 -4.20 2.62 -5.99
N LYS A 55 -4.45 3.70 -5.24
CA LYS A 55 -4.13 5.07 -5.62
C LYS A 55 -2.96 5.57 -4.78
N VAL A 56 -2.16 6.47 -5.34
CA VAL A 56 -1.10 7.17 -4.59
C VAL A 56 -1.50 8.63 -4.46
N LEU A 57 -1.45 9.13 -3.24
CA LEU A 57 -1.64 10.53 -2.93
C LEU A 57 -0.32 11.08 -2.38
N VAL A 58 -0.02 12.33 -2.70
CA VAL A 58 1.17 13.04 -2.21
C VAL A 58 0.78 14.32 -1.49
N SER A 59 1.55 14.67 -0.46
CA SER A 59 1.37 15.88 0.33
C SER A 59 2.72 16.44 0.76
N ASN A 60 2.80 17.77 0.91
CA ASN A 60 3.94 18.47 1.50
C ASN A 60 3.63 18.99 2.91
N ASP A 61 2.40 18.84 3.40
CA ASP A 61 1.91 19.43 4.66
C ASP A 61 1.15 18.44 5.55
N SER A 62 1.03 17.16 5.15
CA SER A 62 0.23 16.08 5.78
C SER A 62 -1.28 16.33 5.89
N HIS A 63 -1.78 17.47 5.44
CA HIS A 63 -3.19 17.87 5.55
C HIS A 63 -3.89 17.86 4.19
N THR A 64 -3.23 18.40 3.16
CA THR A 64 -3.75 18.50 1.81
C THR A 64 -3.07 17.47 0.93
N TRP A 65 -3.87 16.57 0.38
CA TRP A 65 -3.38 15.45 -0.42
C TRP A 65 -3.82 15.58 -1.87
N VAL A 66 -2.88 15.34 -2.79
CA VAL A 66 -3.13 15.35 -4.24
C VAL A 66 -2.97 13.94 -4.78
N THR A 67 -4.02 13.40 -5.39
CA THR A 67 -3.98 12.10 -6.08
C THR A 67 -3.11 12.20 -7.33
N LEU A 68 -2.24 11.22 -7.56
CA LEU A 68 -1.55 11.08 -8.83
C LEU A 68 -2.56 10.90 -9.97
N LYS A 69 -2.26 11.50 -11.13
CA LYS A 69 -3.16 11.50 -12.28
C LYS A 69 -2.50 10.93 -13.52
N ASN A 70 -3.28 10.23 -14.34
CA ASN A 70 -2.96 9.90 -15.71
C ASN A 70 -3.76 10.83 -16.64
N GLY A 71 -3.14 11.95 -17.04
CA GLY A 71 -3.85 13.04 -17.70
C GLY A 71 -4.88 13.68 -16.78
N SER A 72 -6.15 13.68 -17.18
CA SER A 72 -7.24 14.27 -16.39
C SER A 72 -7.85 13.32 -15.36
N GLN A 73 -7.51 12.02 -15.40
CA GLN A 73 -8.09 11.00 -14.52
C GLN A 73 -7.14 10.65 -13.39
N ASP A 74 -7.69 10.25 -12.24
CA ASP A 74 -6.90 9.65 -11.17
C ASP A 74 -6.18 8.39 -11.67
N LEU A 75 -4.90 8.28 -11.36
CA LEU A 75 -4.13 7.08 -11.64
C LEU A 75 -4.53 5.99 -10.64
N VAL A 76 -5.12 4.92 -11.16
CA VAL A 76 -5.35 3.67 -10.42
C VAL A 76 -4.31 2.65 -10.88
N SER A 77 -3.38 2.32 -10.01
CA SER A 77 -2.34 1.32 -10.27
C SER A 77 -2.91 -0.07 -10.02
N SER A 78 -2.99 -0.89 -11.07
CA SER A 78 -3.39 -2.30 -10.95
C SER A 78 -2.15 -3.18 -10.82
N LEU A 79 -2.17 -4.11 -9.86
CA LEU A 79 -1.07 -5.03 -9.59
C LEU A 79 -1.30 -6.34 -10.36
N LEU A 80 -0.35 -6.70 -11.20
CA LEU A 80 -0.33 -7.99 -11.88
C LEU A 80 0.23 -9.04 -10.91
N ARG A 81 -0.50 -10.14 -10.74
CA ARG A 81 0.00 -11.32 -10.04
C ARG A 81 0.90 -12.09 -11.00
N SER A 82 2.18 -12.26 -10.65
CA SER A 82 3.14 -13.09 -11.39
C SER A 82 3.02 -14.55 -11.02
#